data_AF-A0A508A5E7-F1
#
_entry.id   AF-A0A508A5E7-F1
#
_cell.length_a   1.000
_cell.length_b   1.000
_cell.length_c   1.000
_cell.angle_alpha   90.00
_cell.angle_beta   90.00
_cell.angle_gamma   90.00
#
_symmetry.space_group_name_H-M   'P 1'
#
loop_
_entity.id
_entity.type
_entity.pdbx_description
1 polymer ?
#
loop_
_entity_poly.entity_id
_entity_poly.type
_entity_poly.pdbx_seq_one_letter_code
_entity_poly.pdbx_strand_id
1 'polypeptide(L)' 'MGTSKARRDLSVSLNNVGRVAEVRGDWDTAQVAYQQSLQIRRELEDLLGTPQAQQDVSTSEEHLRRLSQKRADLGEL' A
#
# COMPACT_ATOMS: atom_id res chain seq x y z
N MET A 1 -13.31 -18.29 4.22
CA MET A 1 -12.53 -17.63 5.29
C MET A 1 -11.01 -17.67 5.07
N GLY A 2 -10.42 -18.67 4.38
CA GLY A 2 -8.96 -18.68 4.12
C GLY A 2 -8.45 -17.64 3.11
N THR A 3 -9.31 -17.15 2.20
CA THR A 3 -8.94 -16.21 1.13
C THR A 3 -8.74 -14.77 1.61
N SER A 4 -9.55 -14.30 2.57
CA SER A 4 -9.44 -12.92 3.07
C SER A 4 -8.20 -12.71 3.94
N LYS A 5 -7.85 -13.70 4.79
CA LYS A 5 -6.62 -13.66 5.58
C LYS A 5 -5.37 -13.68 4.69
N ALA A 6 -5.31 -14.58 3.71
CA ALA A 6 -4.18 -14.66 2.79
C ALA A 6 -4.03 -13.37 1.96
N ARG A 7 -5.14 -12.76 1.52
CA ARG A 7 -5.14 -11.44 0.85
C ARG A 7 -4.61 -10.36 1.78
N ARG A 8 -5.03 -10.35 3.04
CA ARG A 8 -4.51 -9.39 4.04
C ARG A 8 -3.00 -9.55 4.22
N ASP A 9 -2.52 -10.77 4.42
CA ASP A 9 -1.10 -11.06 4.62
C ASP A 9 -0.26 -10.66 3.38
N LEU A 10 -0.80 -10.89 2.17
CA LEU A 10 -0.20 -10.41 0.92
C LEU A 10 -0.12 -8.87 0.88
N SER A 11 -1.20 -8.17 1.24
CA SER A 11 -1.20 -6.70 1.28
C SER A 11 -0.16 -6.14 2.26
N VAL A 12 0.03 -6.77 3.42
CA VAL A 12 1.05 -6.37 4.41
C VAL A 12 2.45 -6.60 3.85
N SER A 13 2.68 -7.72 3.16
CA SER A 13 3.96 -8.04 2.53
C SER A 13 4.31 -7.03 1.43
N LEU A 14 3.36 -6.67 0.58
CA LEU A 14 3.53 -5.63 -0.45
C LEU A 14 3.82 -4.26 0.17
N ASN A 15 3.14 -3.90 1.25
CA ASN A 15 3.44 -2.68 1.98
C ASN A 15 4.88 -2.66 2.52
N ASN A 16 5.39 -3.80 3.01
CA ASN A 16 6.78 -3.89 3.44
C ASN A 16 7.77 -3.78 2.28
N VAL A 17 7.45 -4.36 1.11
CA VAL A 17 8.24 -4.15 -0.11
C VAL A 17 8.30 -2.67 -0.47
N GLY A 18 7.16 -1.96 -0.45
CA GLY A 18 7.11 -0.52 -0.71
C GLY A 18 8.00 0.28 0.23
N ARG A 19 7.99 -0.04 1.53
CA ARG A 19 8.86 0.60 2.53
C ARG A 19 10.34 0.35 2.27
N VAL A 20 10.72 -0.87 1.90
CA VAL A 20 12.12 -1.21 1.58
C VAL A 20 12.57 -0.49 0.31
N ALA A 21 11.71 -0.42 -0.71
CA ALA A 21 11.99 0.31 -1.94
C ALA A 21 12.16 1.82 -1.70
N GLU A 22 11.31 2.42 -0.86
CA GLU A 22 11.47 3.82 -0.41
C GLU A 22 12.84 4.08 0.24
N VAL A 23 13.29 3.17 1.12
CA VAL A 23 14.59 3.31 1.79
C VAL A 23 15.75 3.23 0.79
N ARG A 24 15.57 2.50 -0.31
CA ARG A 24 16.57 2.36 -1.38
C ARG A 24 16.50 3.50 -2.41
N GLY A 25 15.53 4.39 -2.32
CA GLY A 25 15.26 5.42 -3.34
C GLY A 25 14.67 4.84 -4.64
N ASP A 26 14.18 3.61 -4.62
CA ASP A 26 13.50 3.00 -5.76
C ASP A 26 12.01 3.36 -5.72
N TRP A 27 11.72 4.60 -6.15
CA TRP A 27 10.41 5.20 -5.99
C TRP A 27 9.34 4.55 -6.88
N ASP A 28 9.71 4.06 -8.06
CA ASP A 28 8.78 3.36 -8.95
C ASP A 28 8.38 2.00 -8.37
N THR A 29 9.33 1.21 -7.85
CA THR A 29 9.00 -0.04 -7.15
C THR A 29 8.16 0.22 -5.90
N ALA A 30 8.46 1.29 -5.15
CA ALA A 30 7.67 1.66 -3.99
C ALA A 30 6.21 1.96 -4.37
N GLN A 31 6.01 2.73 -5.45
CA GLN A 31 4.69 3.11 -5.93
C GLN A 31 3.87 1.88 -6.33
N VAL A 32 4.43 1.00 -7.15
CA VAL A 32 3.76 -0.22 -7.60
C VAL A 32 3.37 -1.09 -6.41
N ALA A 33 4.28 -1.31 -5.45
CA ALA A 33 4.02 -2.14 -4.28
C ALA A 33 2.88 -1.58 -3.41
N TYR A 34 2.86 -0.27 -3.17
CA TYR A 34 1.78 0.35 -2.39
C TYR A 34 0.44 0.36 -3.14
N GLN A 35 0.43 0.56 -4.47
CA GLN A 35 -0.79 0.48 -5.28
C GLN A 35 -1.40 -0.92 -5.23
N GLN A 36 -0.58 -1.97 -5.37
CA GLN A 36 -1.05 -3.35 -5.26
C GLN A 36 -1.59 -3.68 -3.85
N SER A 37 -0.91 -3.18 -2.79
CA SER A 37 -1.41 -3.30 -1.42
C SER A 37 -2.77 -2.61 -1.26
N LEU A 38 -2.92 -1.38 -1.79
CA LEU A 38 -4.16 -0.61 -1.70
C LEU A 38 -5.31 -1.33 -2.40
N GLN A 39 -5.09 -1.87 -3.59
CA GLN A 39 -6.11 -2.61 -4.33
C GLN A 39 -6.66 -3.77 -3.50
N ILE A 40 -5.78 -4.59 -2.93
CA ILE A 40 -6.21 -5.73 -2.10
C ILE A 40 -6.95 -5.26 -0.85
N ARG A 41 -6.51 -4.16 -0.22
CA ARG A 41 -7.14 -3.62 0.98
C ARG A 41 -8.53 -3.06 0.69
N ARG A 42 -8.74 -2.42 -0.48
CA ARG A 42 -10.08 -1.99 -0.94
C ARG A 42 -11.01 -3.17 -1.20
N GLU A 43 -10.52 -4.22 -1.86
CA GLU A 43 -11.30 -5.46 -2.04
C GLU A 43 -11.70 -6.10 -0.69
N LEU A 44 -10.82 -6.04 0.32
CA LEU A 44 -11.11 -6.54 1.67
C LEU A 44 -12.05 -5.62 2.45
N GLU A 45 -11.95 -4.30 2.28
CA GLU A 45 -12.88 -3.32 2.84
C GLU A 45 -14.29 -3.55 2.30
N ASP A 46 -14.45 -3.67 0.99
CA ASP A 46 -15.74 -3.95 0.35
C ASP A 46 -16.32 -5.30 0.81
N LEU A 47 -15.47 -6.32 0.99
CA LEU A 47 -15.91 -7.65 1.40
C LEU A 47 -16.28 -7.74 2.89
N LEU A 48 -15.52 -7.07 3.76
CA LEU A 48 -15.62 -7.28 5.21
C LEU A 48 -16.32 -6.13 5.93
N GLY A 49 -16.26 -4.90 5.40
CA GLY A 49 -16.87 -3.71 5.98
C GLY A 49 -16.36 -3.38 7.39
N THR A 50 -15.20 -3.92 7.79
CA THR A 50 -14.69 -3.77 9.16
C THR A 50 -13.86 -2.49 9.33
N PRO A 51 -13.85 -1.88 10.52
CA PRO A 51 -12.96 -0.74 10.81
C PRO A 51 -11.48 -1.06 10.54
N GLN A 52 -11.06 -2.29 10.77
CA GLN A 52 -9.69 -2.72 10.48
C GLN A 52 -9.36 -2.67 8.98
N ALA A 53 -10.29 -3.10 8.11
CA ALA A 53 -10.09 -3.02 6.67
C ALA A 53 -10.02 -1.56 6.18
N GLN A 54 -10.83 -0.67 6.75
CA GLN A 54 -10.78 0.77 6.49
C GLN A 54 -9.43 1.38 6.93
N GLN A 55 -8.95 1.02 8.13
CA GLN A 55 -7.63 1.46 8.61
C GLN A 55 -6.48 0.98 7.72
N ASP A 56 -6.54 -0.28 7.28
CA ASP A 56 -5.55 -0.84 6.37
C ASP A 56 -5.54 0.00 5.06
N VAL A 57 -6.70 0.31 4.47
CA VAL A 57 -6.81 1.18 3.28
C VAL A 57 -6.16 2.56 3.53
N SER A 58 -6.54 3.27 4.58
CA SER A 58 -6.02 4.60 4.89
C SER A 58 -4.49 4.62 5.00
N THR A 59 -3.90 3.56 5.57
CA THR A 59 -2.45 3.42 5.69
C THR A 59 -1.76 3.36 4.31
N SER A 60 -2.34 2.63 3.35
CA SER A 60 -1.77 2.55 1.99
C SER A 60 -1.89 3.86 1.23
N GLU A 61 -3.00 4.58 1.40
CA GLU A 61 -3.19 5.90 0.78
C GLU A 61 -2.23 6.96 1.33
N GLU A 62 -1.94 6.92 2.63
CA GLU A 62 -0.94 7.79 3.25
C GLU A 62 0.46 7.54 2.66
N HIS A 63 0.88 6.29 2.52
CA HIS A 63 2.16 5.95 1.91
C HIS A 63 2.27 6.45 0.47
N LEU A 64 1.23 6.28 -0.35
CA LEU A 64 1.23 6.78 -1.73
C LEU A 64 1.28 8.31 -1.79
N ARG A 65 0.52 9.00 -0.93
CA ARG A 65 0.57 10.47 -0.84
C ARG A 65 1.97 10.96 -0.46
N ARG A 66 2.59 10.35 0.55
CA ARG A 66 3.94 10.67 1.00
C ARG A 66 4.98 10.41 -0.10
N LEU A 67 4.85 9.29 -0.81
CA LEU A 67 5.73 8.94 -1.92
C LEU A 67 5.63 9.95 -3.07
N SER A 68 4.42 10.32 -3.46
CA SER A 68 4.17 11.32 -4.50
C SER A 68 4.77 12.68 -4.13
N GLN A 69 4.63 13.11 -2.87
CA GLN A 69 5.26 14.35 -2.39
C GLN A 69 6.79 14.29 -2.50
N LYS A 70 7.41 13.20 -2.04
CA LYS A 70 8.88 13.02 -2.14
C LYS A 70 9.37 13.08 -3.60
N ARG A 71 8.68 12.43 -4.54
CA ARG A 71 9.04 12.48 -5.97
C ARG A 71 8.95 13.90 -6.54
N ALA A 72 7.93 14.66 -6.13
CA ALA A 72 7.78 16.06 -6.52
C ALA A 72 8.93 16.93 -5.97
N ASP A 73 9.28 16.75 -4.69
CA ASP A 73 10.38 17.48 -4.04
C ASP A 73 11.75 17.16 -4.66
N LEU A 74 11.92 15.95 -5.20
CA LEU A 74 13.13 15.48 -5.88
C LEU A 74 13.18 15.84 -7.38
N GLY A 75 12.10 16.39 -7.94
CA GLY A 75 12.02 16.79 -9.34
C GLY A 75 11.88 15.62 -10.33
N GLU A 76 11.30 14.49 -9.91
CA GLU A 76 11.16 13.26 -10.71
C GLU A 76 9.75 13.07 -11.30
N LEU A 77 9.08 14.16 -11.66
CA LEU A 77 7.75 14.18 -12.33
C LEU A 77 7.89 14.49 -13.81
#